data_AF-A0AAD9HQG7-F1
#
_entry.id   AF-A0AAD9HQG7-F1
#
_cell.length_a   1.000
_cell.length_b   1.000
_cell.length_c   1.000
_cell.angle_alpha   90.00
_cell.angle_beta   90.00
_cell.angle_gamma   90.00
#
_symmetry.space_group_name_H-M   'P 1'
#
loop_
_entity.id
_entity.type
_entity.pdbx_description
1 polymer ?
#
loop_
_entity_poly.entity_id
_entity_poly.type
_entity_poly.pdbx_seq_one_letter_code
_entity_poly.pdbx_strand_id
1 'polypeptide(L)'
;MLGSKVLSATLYALAITAGPVLVARQKDVITGAIGMVQSSLAKLDTAVNKLSATDPNSAVGVLNAAQSAQTTIEKATTQISGADNLGLIGALGLQQTADGLVTQVETTLGDLQKKKPVFDQLGVSPVVADALQQQKSGSGQLQEMLLSKIPAIARPIAQKSTGQLSTAIDSAIATFQKPAAAKPAAPAVPAVPAPAVPAVPAVPAAPATPAAPAPTPVISKAAAPAAPATPAGGAAAVAAAEA
;
A
#
# COMPACT_ATOMS: atom_id res chain seq x y z
N MET A 1 26.90 -5.46 32.23
CA MET A 1 27.82 -4.31 32.12
C MET A 1 28.57 -4.40 30.79
N LEU A 2 28.69 -3.24 30.14
CA LEU A 2 29.74 -2.83 29.20
C LEU A 2 30.03 -3.68 27.95
N GLY A 3 29.65 -3.10 26.81
CA GLY A 3 30.66 -2.62 25.87
C GLY A 3 30.88 -3.48 24.63
N SER A 4 30.41 -2.97 23.49
CA SER A 4 31.08 -3.12 22.19
C SER A 4 30.53 -2.05 21.23
N LYS A 5 31.26 -0.95 21.09
CA LYS A 5 32.17 -0.65 19.98
C LYS A 5 31.51 0.27 18.94
N VAL A 6 31.62 1.55 19.25
CA VAL A 6 31.72 2.68 18.31
C VAL A 6 32.63 2.28 17.15
N LEU A 7 32.16 2.37 15.91
CA LEU A 7 33.02 2.39 14.73
C LEU A 7 32.47 3.40 13.70
N SER A 8 33.09 4.59 13.76
CA SER A 8 33.55 5.36 12.60
C SER A 8 32.53 5.92 11.61
N ALA A 9 31.89 7.02 12.00
CA ALA A 9 31.39 8.01 11.06
C ALA A 9 32.57 8.82 10.49
N THR A 10 33.01 8.49 9.27
CA THR A 10 34.00 9.28 8.54
C THR A 10 33.31 10.54 8.01
N LEU A 11 33.49 11.66 8.72
CA LEU A 11 33.02 12.98 8.31
C LEU A 11 34.01 13.54 7.27
N TYR A 12 33.70 13.41 5.98
CA TYR A 12 34.28 14.31 4.97
C TYR A 12 33.54 15.63 5.06
N ALA A 13 34.10 16.57 5.83
CA ALA A 13 33.69 17.96 5.81
C ALA A 13 34.25 18.63 4.54
N LEU A 14 33.58 18.45 3.40
CA LEU A 14 33.63 19.48 2.37
C LEU A 14 32.60 20.54 2.74
N ALA A 15 33.07 21.70 3.17
CA ALA A 15 32.30 22.92 3.11
C ALA A 15 32.11 23.27 1.62
N ILE A 16 31.13 22.64 0.98
CA ILE A 16 30.72 23.02 -0.37
C ILE A 16 29.85 24.26 -0.20
N THR A 17 30.38 25.41 -0.64
CA THR A 17 29.54 26.55 -0.98
C THR A 17 28.49 26.02 -1.94
N ALA A 18 27.23 25.91 -1.48
CA ALA A 18 26.12 25.37 -2.24
C ALA A 18 25.85 26.29 -3.46
N GLY A 19 26.63 26.10 -4.52
CA GLY A 19 26.44 26.77 -5.79
C GLY A 19 25.11 26.35 -6.42
N PRO A 20 24.58 27.16 -7.37
CA PRO A 20 23.27 26.93 -7.99
C PRO A 20 23.11 25.53 -8.63
N VAL A 21 24.22 24.88 -9.02
CA VAL A 21 24.24 23.55 -9.62
C VAL A 21 23.82 22.45 -8.63
N LEU A 22 24.18 22.56 -7.35
CA LEU A 22 23.83 21.56 -6.34
C LEU A 22 22.35 21.68 -5.93
N VAL A 23 21.87 22.91 -5.75
CA VAL A 23 20.46 23.19 -5.43
C VAL A 23 19.52 22.71 -6.55
N ALA A 24 19.89 22.91 -7.81
CA ALA A 24 19.13 22.38 -8.94
C ALA A 24 19.07 20.85 -8.93
N ARG A 25 20.21 20.18 -8.71
CA ARG A 25 20.29 18.71 -8.63
C ARG A 25 19.43 18.14 -7.51
N GLN A 26 19.43 18.75 -6.33
CA GLN A 26 18.63 18.29 -5.18
C GLN A 26 17.13 18.46 -5.42
N LYS A 27 16.74 19.59 -6.04
CA LYS A 27 15.37 19.78 -6.50
C LYS A 27 14.95 18.66 -7.44
N ASP A 28 15.78 18.33 -8.44
CA ASP A 28 15.46 17.29 -9.43
C ASP A 28 15.37 15.88 -8.83
N VAL A 29 16.17 15.57 -7.81
CA VAL A 29 16.05 14.30 -7.07
C VAL A 29 14.72 14.24 -6.33
N ILE A 30 14.31 15.31 -5.64
CA ILE A 30 13.08 15.33 -4.87
C ILE A 30 11.84 15.37 -5.78
N THR A 31 11.85 16.20 -6.82
CA THR A 31 10.74 16.24 -7.80
C THR A 31 10.67 14.95 -8.61
N GLY A 32 11.80 14.34 -8.95
CA GLY A 32 11.85 13.03 -9.60
C GLY A 32 11.28 11.92 -8.70
N ALA A 33 11.63 11.91 -7.42
CA ALA A 33 11.07 11.00 -6.42
C ALA A 33 9.54 11.14 -6.32
N ILE A 34 9.05 12.37 -6.26
CA ILE A 34 7.61 12.66 -6.22
C ILE A 34 6.92 12.27 -7.53
N GLY A 35 7.56 12.52 -8.67
CA GLY A 35 7.05 12.10 -9.98
C GLY A 35 6.90 10.59 -10.11
N MET A 36 7.81 9.80 -9.51
CA MET A 36 7.66 8.35 -9.45
C MET A 36 6.43 7.93 -8.63
N VAL A 37 6.19 8.60 -7.49
CA VAL A 37 5.00 8.37 -6.66
C VAL A 37 3.73 8.72 -7.43
N GLN A 38 3.69 9.88 -8.09
CA GLN A 38 2.57 10.29 -8.95
C GLN A 38 2.28 9.25 -10.05
N SER A 39 3.31 8.77 -10.75
CA SER A 39 3.15 7.75 -11.80
C SER A 39 2.60 6.44 -11.23
N SER A 40 3.05 6.03 -10.05
CA SER A 40 2.56 4.81 -9.40
C SER A 40 1.12 4.95 -8.92
N LEU A 41 0.74 6.12 -8.42
CA LEU A 41 -0.65 6.43 -8.07
C LEU A 41 -1.55 6.48 -9.31
N ALA A 42 -1.10 7.03 -10.44
CA ALA A 42 -1.84 6.99 -11.69
C ALA A 42 -2.05 5.57 -12.21
N LYS A 43 -1.08 4.67 -12.01
CA LYS A 43 -1.24 3.23 -12.30
C LYS A 43 -2.25 2.57 -11.38
N LEU A 44 -2.23 2.90 -10.09
CA LEU A 44 -3.22 2.43 -9.12
C LEU A 44 -4.63 2.91 -9.52
N ASP A 45 -4.78 4.19 -9.82
CA ASP A 45 -6.01 4.79 -10.32
C ASP A 45 -6.57 4.05 -11.54
N THR A 46 -5.70 3.83 -12.54
CA THR A 46 -6.06 3.10 -13.75
C THR A 46 -6.49 1.66 -13.43
N ALA A 47 -5.82 0.98 -12.51
CA ALA A 47 -6.18 -0.38 -12.11
C ALA A 47 -7.53 -0.41 -11.38
N VAL A 48 -7.81 0.58 -10.53
CA VAL A 48 -9.08 0.73 -9.80
C VAL A 48 -10.21 1.02 -10.77
N ASN A 49 -9.99 1.89 -11.75
CA ASN A 49 -10.96 2.20 -12.79
C ASN A 49 -11.28 0.97 -13.66
N LYS A 50 -10.27 0.13 -13.94
CA LYS A 50 -10.41 -1.16 -14.64
C LYS A 50 -11.01 -2.28 -13.78
N LEU A 51 -11.17 -2.09 -12.47
CA LEU A 51 -11.75 -3.11 -11.61
C LEU A 51 -13.18 -3.43 -12.03
N SER A 52 -13.44 -4.73 -12.19
CA SER A 52 -14.75 -5.28 -12.52
C SER A 52 -15.10 -6.44 -11.58
N ALA A 53 -16.38 -6.57 -11.22
CA ALA A 53 -16.87 -7.66 -10.39
C ALA A 53 -16.90 -9.00 -11.13
N THR A 54 -16.91 -8.97 -12.45
CA THR A 54 -16.87 -10.16 -13.32
C THR A 54 -15.48 -10.77 -13.46
N ASP A 55 -14.43 -9.98 -13.19
CA ASP A 55 -13.05 -10.34 -13.47
C ASP A 55 -12.23 -10.32 -12.18
N PRO A 56 -12.17 -11.45 -11.45
CA PRO A 56 -11.45 -11.53 -10.18
C PRO A 56 -9.96 -11.19 -10.31
N ASN A 57 -9.38 -11.39 -11.50
CA ASN A 57 -8.00 -11.03 -11.78
C ASN A 57 -7.75 -9.51 -11.79
N SER A 58 -8.80 -8.70 -11.95
CA SER A 58 -8.70 -7.24 -11.90
C SER A 58 -8.36 -6.74 -10.49
N ALA A 59 -8.80 -7.45 -9.44
CA ALA A 59 -8.42 -7.14 -8.06
C ALA A 59 -6.93 -7.37 -7.79
N VAL A 60 -6.34 -8.40 -8.42
CA VAL A 60 -4.89 -8.67 -8.36
C VAL A 60 -4.11 -7.51 -8.99
N GLY A 61 -4.62 -6.94 -10.09
CA GLY A 61 -4.06 -5.74 -10.70
C GLY A 61 -4.03 -4.53 -9.77
N VAL A 62 -5.13 -4.30 -9.03
CA VAL A 62 -5.20 -3.24 -8.02
C VAL A 62 -4.22 -3.49 -6.88
N LEU A 63 -4.13 -4.72 -6.36
CA LEU A 63 -3.21 -5.08 -5.28
C LEU A 63 -1.75 -4.87 -5.68
N ASN A 64 -1.37 -5.34 -6.88
CA ASN A 64 -0.03 -5.14 -7.42
C ASN A 64 0.30 -3.66 -7.60
N ALA A 65 -0.65 -2.86 -8.10
CA ALA A 65 -0.46 -1.43 -8.24
C ALA A 65 -0.32 -0.73 -6.87
N ALA A 66 -1.07 -1.17 -5.85
CA ALA A 66 -0.98 -0.64 -4.50
C ALA A 66 0.39 -0.97 -3.85
N GLN A 67 0.87 -2.21 -3.99
CA GLN A 67 2.20 -2.62 -3.52
C GLN A 67 3.33 -1.87 -4.26
N SER A 68 3.18 -1.68 -5.58
CA SER A 68 4.11 -0.88 -6.37
C SER A 68 4.13 0.58 -5.91
N ALA A 69 2.97 1.16 -5.57
CA ALA A 69 2.89 2.51 -5.02
C ALA A 69 3.59 2.60 -3.66
N GLN A 70 3.38 1.63 -2.77
CA GLN A 70 4.07 1.59 -1.48
C GLN A 70 5.59 1.49 -1.63
N THR A 71 6.07 0.55 -2.45
CA THR A 71 7.51 0.39 -2.74
C THR A 71 8.10 1.68 -3.32
N THR A 72 7.33 2.38 -4.15
CA THR A 72 7.75 3.65 -4.75
C THR A 72 7.78 4.78 -3.73
N ILE A 73 6.83 4.83 -2.80
CA ILE A 73 6.84 5.77 -1.67
C ILE A 73 8.08 5.52 -0.80
N GLU A 74 8.40 4.29 -0.44
CA GLU A 74 9.60 3.95 0.35
C GLU A 74 10.90 4.35 -0.38
N LYS A 75 10.97 4.08 -1.69
CA LYS A 75 12.10 4.49 -2.53
C LYS A 75 12.22 6.01 -2.61
N ALA A 76 11.10 6.71 -2.77
CA ALA A 76 11.06 8.17 -2.78
C ALA A 76 11.52 8.75 -1.44
N THR A 77 11.04 8.21 -0.31
CA THR A 77 11.49 8.57 1.04
C THR A 77 12.99 8.40 1.19
N THR A 78 13.55 7.28 0.70
CA THR A 78 14.99 7.03 0.75
C THR A 78 15.78 8.04 -0.08
N GLN A 79 15.30 8.36 -1.29
CA GLN A 79 15.94 9.35 -2.16
C GLN A 79 15.89 10.77 -1.57
N ILE A 80 14.74 11.18 -1.01
CA ILE A 80 14.56 12.47 -0.35
C ILE A 80 15.42 12.56 0.91
N SER A 81 15.54 11.48 1.67
CA SER A 81 16.39 11.41 2.85
C SER A 81 17.87 11.66 2.52
N GLY A 82 18.34 11.05 1.42
CA GLY A 82 19.71 11.22 0.89
C GLY A 82 19.96 12.54 0.17
N ALA A 83 18.93 13.35 -0.11
CA ALA A 83 19.07 14.67 -0.71
C ALA A 83 19.39 15.75 0.34
N ASP A 84 20.08 16.82 -0.05
CA ASP A 84 20.27 17.99 0.83
C ASP A 84 18.99 18.83 0.97
N ASN A 85 19.03 19.82 1.87
CA ASN A 85 17.93 20.75 2.08
C ASN A 85 17.61 21.57 0.82
N LEU A 86 16.33 21.77 0.55
CA LEU A 86 15.87 22.59 -0.57
C LEU A 86 16.11 24.08 -0.28
N GLY A 87 16.74 24.76 -1.22
CA GLY A 87 16.70 26.23 -1.29
C GLY A 87 15.28 26.74 -1.59
N LEU A 88 15.04 28.02 -1.34
CA LEU A 88 13.72 28.67 -1.47
C LEU A 88 13.08 28.48 -2.86
N ILE A 89 13.88 28.58 -3.93
CA ILE A 89 13.41 28.38 -5.32
C ILE A 89 13.00 26.92 -5.57
N GLY A 90 13.73 25.96 -4.98
CA GLY A 90 13.37 24.55 -5.06
C GLY A 90 12.06 24.24 -4.34
N ALA A 91 11.84 24.86 -3.17
CA ALA A 91 10.62 24.71 -2.40
C ALA A 91 9.36 25.25 -3.14
N LEU A 92 9.49 26.33 -3.92
CA LEU A 92 8.41 26.85 -4.76
C LEU A 92 8.00 25.87 -5.88
N GLY A 93 8.96 25.30 -6.60
CA GLY A 93 8.67 24.29 -7.63
C GLY A 93 8.10 23.00 -7.04
N LEU A 94 8.52 22.66 -5.82
CA LEU A 94 7.99 21.54 -5.06
C LEU A 94 6.52 21.74 -4.71
N GLN A 95 6.11 22.95 -4.32
CA GLN A 95 4.72 23.25 -3.97
C GLN A 95 3.76 22.94 -5.13
N GLN A 96 4.08 23.39 -6.35
CA GLN A 96 3.24 23.13 -7.52
C GLN A 96 3.14 21.64 -7.86
N THR A 97 4.23 20.89 -7.63
CA THR A 97 4.24 19.43 -7.81
C THR A 97 3.43 18.73 -6.72
N ALA A 98 3.50 19.21 -5.48
CA ALA A 98 2.75 18.69 -4.34
C ALA A 98 1.23 18.92 -4.50
N ASP A 99 0.80 20.08 -4.98
CA ASP A 99 -0.61 20.35 -5.25
C ASP A 99 -1.19 19.39 -6.31
N GLY A 100 -0.43 19.12 -7.37
CA GLY A 100 -0.79 18.13 -8.38
C GLY A 100 -0.87 16.71 -7.81
N LEU A 101 0.06 16.35 -6.91
CA LEU A 101 0.02 15.05 -6.22
C LEU A 101 -1.21 14.93 -5.32
N VAL A 102 -1.55 15.94 -4.52
CA VAL A 102 -2.73 15.91 -3.65
C VAL A 102 -3.99 15.72 -4.48
N THR A 103 -4.16 16.49 -5.55
CA THR A 103 -5.33 16.38 -6.45
C THR A 103 -5.44 14.98 -7.04
N GLN A 104 -4.33 14.40 -7.48
CA GLN A 104 -4.30 13.04 -8.01
C GLN A 104 -4.68 12.01 -6.94
N VAL A 105 -4.14 12.12 -5.72
CA VAL A 105 -4.48 11.17 -4.64
C VAL A 105 -5.94 11.30 -4.24
N GLU A 106 -6.48 12.52 -4.13
CA GLU A 106 -7.90 12.75 -3.84
C GLU A 106 -8.80 12.11 -4.92
N THR A 107 -8.42 12.26 -6.19
CA THR A 107 -9.13 11.63 -7.31
C THR A 107 -9.11 10.11 -7.20
N THR A 108 -7.94 9.53 -6.99
CA THR A 108 -7.77 8.07 -6.86
C THR A 108 -8.50 7.50 -5.66
N LEU A 109 -8.46 8.18 -4.50
CA LEU A 109 -9.23 7.79 -3.31
C LEU A 109 -10.74 7.89 -3.58
N GLY A 110 -11.18 8.94 -4.26
CA GLY A 110 -12.58 9.12 -4.66
C GLY A 110 -13.05 7.98 -5.59
N ASP A 111 -12.23 7.59 -6.56
CA ASP A 111 -12.54 6.48 -7.46
C ASP A 111 -12.50 5.12 -6.74
N LEU A 112 -11.59 4.93 -5.78
CA LEU A 112 -11.57 3.78 -4.89
C LEU A 112 -12.91 3.64 -4.14
N GLN A 113 -13.38 4.74 -3.53
CA GLN A 113 -14.64 4.77 -2.79
C GLN A 113 -15.84 4.48 -3.69
N LYS A 114 -15.88 5.03 -4.92
CA LYS A 114 -16.94 4.73 -5.91
C LYS A 114 -16.95 3.25 -6.32
N LYS A 115 -15.79 2.61 -6.36
CA LYS A 115 -15.63 1.19 -6.70
C LYS A 115 -15.77 0.25 -5.50
N LYS A 116 -15.96 0.75 -4.27
CA LYS A 116 -16.24 -0.06 -3.07
C LYS A 116 -17.26 -1.18 -3.29
N PRO A 117 -18.44 -0.99 -3.92
CA PRO A 117 -19.39 -2.08 -4.13
C PRO A 117 -18.81 -3.25 -4.94
N VAL A 118 -17.85 -3.00 -5.83
CA VAL A 118 -17.14 -4.05 -6.58
C VAL A 118 -16.16 -4.79 -5.68
N PHE A 119 -15.38 -4.06 -4.87
CA PHE A 119 -14.48 -4.68 -3.88
C PHE A 119 -15.23 -5.51 -2.83
N ASP A 120 -16.40 -5.03 -2.41
CA ASP A 120 -17.30 -5.73 -1.48
C ASP A 120 -17.83 -7.02 -2.11
N GLN A 121 -18.24 -6.99 -3.38
CA GLN A 121 -18.68 -8.19 -4.12
C GLN A 121 -17.55 -9.21 -4.28
N LEU A 122 -16.32 -8.75 -4.45
CA LEU A 122 -15.13 -9.60 -4.53
C LEU A 122 -14.61 -10.04 -3.15
N GLY A 123 -15.16 -9.52 -2.05
CA GLY A 123 -14.76 -9.86 -0.68
C GLY A 123 -13.38 -9.34 -0.27
N VAL A 124 -12.81 -8.38 -1.00
CA VAL A 124 -11.43 -7.88 -0.79
C VAL A 124 -11.38 -6.52 -0.08
N SER A 125 -12.51 -5.95 0.32
CA SER A 125 -12.56 -4.67 1.05
C SER A 125 -11.66 -4.59 2.30
N PRO A 126 -11.51 -5.64 3.13
CA PRO A 126 -10.57 -5.61 4.26
C PRO A 126 -9.11 -5.44 3.80
N VAL A 127 -8.71 -6.16 2.74
CA VAL A 127 -7.35 -6.08 2.17
C VAL A 127 -7.06 -4.67 1.65
N VAL A 128 -8.06 -4.01 1.05
CA VAL A 128 -7.94 -2.62 0.61
C VAL A 128 -7.79 -1.67 1.80
N ALA A 129 -8.54 -1.90 2.90
CA ALA A 129 -8.39 -1.11 4.12
C ALA A 129 -6.99 -1.25 4.74
N ASP A 130 -6.44 -2.47 4.81
CA ASP A 130 -5.07 -2.73 5.28
C ASP A 130 -4.02 -2.04 4.38
N ALA A 131 -4.18 -2.14 3.06
CA ALA A 131 -3.29 -1.47 2.11
C ALA A 131 -3.33 0.06 2.27
N LEU A 132 -4.51 0.65 2.47
CA LEU A 132 -4.65 2.08 2.74
C LEU A 132 -3.99 2.48 4.07
N GLN A 133 -4.07 1.65 5.10
CA GLN A 133 -3.38 1.90 6.38
C GLN A 133 -1.85 1.87 6.22
N GLN A 134 -1.32 0.91 5.46
CA GLN A 134 0.12 0.87 5.13
C GLN A 134 0.55 2.10 4.33
N GLN A 135 -0.23 2.49 3.31
CA GLN A 135 0.03 3.70 2.53
C GLN A 135 -0.02 4.97 3.39
N LYS A 136 -0.93 5.05 4.37
CA LYS A 136 -0.97 6.15 5.33
C LYS A 136 0.34 6.25 6.13
N SER A 137 0.81 5.10 6.64
CA SER A 137 2.07 5.05 7.41
C SER A 137 3.27 5.46 6.56
N GLY A 138 3.42 4.90 5.35
CA GLY A 138 4.50 5.25 4.44
C GLY A 138 4.45 6.72 3.99
N SER A 139 3.24 7.26 3.75
CA SER A 139 3.05 8.67 3.41
C SER A 139 3.42 9.57 4.58
N GLY A 140 3.09 9.20 5.82
CA GLY A 140 3.51 9.95 7.01
C GLY A 140 5.03 10.04 7.15
N GLN A 141 5.75 8.95 6.90
CA GLN A 141 7.21 8.96 6.89
C GLN A 141 7.77 9.86 5.79
N LEU A 142 7.22 9.78 4.57
CA LEU A 142 7.62 10.65 3.46
C LEU A 142 7.37 12.12 3.80
N GLN A 143 6.25 12.44 4.46
CA GLN A 143 5.92 13.79 4.91
C GLN A 143 6.89 14.32 5.96
N GLU A 144 7.19 13.55 7.00
CA GLU A 144 8.15 13.93 8.05
C GLU A 144 9.52 14.24 7.42
N MET A 145 9.96 13.37 6.51
CA MET A 145 11.20 13.56 5.78
C MET A 145 11.18 14.79 4.89
N LEU A 146 10.09 15.02 4.16
CA LEU A 146 9.96 16.19 3.29
C LEU A 146 9.92 17.49 4.10
N LEU A 147 9.18 17.52 5.21
CA LEU A 147 9.14 18.65 6.15
C LEU A 147 10.52 18.95 6.75
N SER A 148 11.34 17.93 6.98
CA SER A 148 12.73 18.12 7.43
C SER A 148 13.64 18.71 6.36
N LYS A 149 13.29 18.61 5.06
CA LYS A 149 14.09 19.14 3.94
C LYS A 149 13.57 20.47 3.40
N ILE A 150 12.36 20.89 3.82
CA ILE A 150 11.71 22.14 3.41
C ILE A 150 12.07 23.27 4.40
N PRO A 151 12.40 24.48 3.91
CA PRO A 151 12.66 25.63 4.77
C PRO A 151 11.43 26.04 5.60
N ALA A 152 11.66 26.63 6.78
CA ALA A 152 10.61 26.93 7.75
C ALA A 152 9.42 27.72 7.22
N ILE A 153 9.65 28.61 6.25
CA ILE A 153 8.62 29.44 5.64
C ILE A 153 7.59 28.64 4.83
N ALA A 154 7.97 27.47 4.30
CA ALA A 154 7.10 26.63 3.47
C ALA A 154 6.49 25.44 4.24
N ARG A 155 6.96 25.17 5.47
CA ARG A 155 6.40 24.12 6.34
C ARG A 155 4.88 24.23 6.58
N PRO A 156 4.27 25.41 6.80
CA PRO A 156 2.83 25.52 7.05
C PRO A 156 1.98 25.08 5.84
N ILE A 157 2.45 25.39 4.63
CA ILE A 157 1.77 25.03 3.38
C ILE A 157 1.84 23.52 3.18
N ALA A 158 3.04 22.95 3.37
CA ALA A 158 3.22 21.50 3.36
C ALA A 158 2.32 20.82 4.39
N GLN A 159 2.32 21.28 5.65
CA GLN A 159 1.46 20.74 6.71
C GLN A 159 -0.04 20.73 6.37
N LYS A 160 -0.52 21.79 5.70
CA LYS A 160 -1.91 21.86 5.24
C LYS A 160 -2.21 20.79 4.18
N SER A 161 -1.38 20.73 3.14
CA SER A 161 -1.47 19.76 2.04
C SER A 161 -1.42 18.32 2.57
N THR A 162 -0.50 18.05 3.48
CA THR A 162 -0.33 16.74 4.12
C THR A 162 -1.48 16.35 5.03
N GLY A 163 -2.08 17.33 5.73
CA GLY A 163 -3.26 17.12 6.57
C GLY A 163 -4.50 16.78 5.75
N GLN A 164 -4.70 17.44 4.61
CA GLN A 164 -5.79 17.11 3.67
C GLN A 164 -5.62 15.68 3.14
N LEU A 165 -4.40 15.31 2.75
CA LEU A 165 -4.09 13.95 2.30
C LEU A 165 -4.38 12.89 3.37
N SER A 166 -3.91 13.11 4.60
CA SER A 166 -4.19 12.17 5.71
C SER A 166 -5.69 12.04 5.95
N THR A 167 -6.43 13.14 5.91
CA THR A 167 -7.89 13.14 6.09
C THR A 167 -8.60 12.38 4.98
N ALA A 168 -8.18 12.56 3.72
CA ALA A 168 -8.74 11.83 2.58
C ALA A 168 -8.48 10.32 2.69
N ILE A 169 -7.26 9.92 3.08
CA ILE A 169 -6.90 8.52 3.30
C ILE A 169 -7.72 7.94 4.47
N ASP A 170 -7.84 8.66 5.58
CA ASP A 170 -8.64 8.25 6.74
C ASP A 170 -10.12 8.05 6.39
N SER A 171 -10.68 8.96 5.57
CA SER A 171 -12.05 8.84 5.05
C SER A 171 -12.22 7.60 4.17
N ALA A 172 -11.25 7.29 3.30
CA ALA A 172 -11.27 6.07 2.51
C ALA A 172 -11.15 4.81 3.38
N ILE A 173 -10.22 4.78 4.35
CA ILE A 173 -10.08 3.66 5.28
C ILE A 173 -11.41 3.41 6.01
N ALA A 174 -12.02 4.46 6.58
CA ALA A 174 -13.31 4.36 7.26
C ALA A 174 -14.42 3.84 6.34
N THR A 175 -14.39 4.24 5.07
CA THR A 175 -15.33 3.73 4.06
C THR A 175 -15.14 2.24 3.83
N PHE A 176 -13.90 1.76 3.65
CA PHE A 176 -13.60 0.35 3.38
C PHE A 176 -13.72 -0.57 4.60
N GLN A 177 -13.54 -0.06 5.82
CA GLN A 177 -13.81 -0.80 7.06
C GLN A 177 -15.31 -1.00 7.32
N LYS A 178 -16.18 -0.21 6.69
CA LYS A 178 -17.62 -0.39 6.82
C LYS A 178 -18.05 -1.68 6.11
N PRO A 179 -18.82 -2.56 6.79
CA PRO A 179 -19.33 -3.79 6.19
C PRO A 179 -20.00 -3.51 4.85
N ALA A 180 -19.82 -4.41 3.89
CA ALA A 180 -20.50 -4.34 2.61
C ALA A 180 -21.99 -4.06 2.84
N ALA A 181 -22.51 -2.97 2.26
CA ALA A 181 -23.94 -2.72 2.30
C ALA A 181 -24.60 -3.96 1.68
N ALA A 182 -25.45 -4.63 2.45
CA ALA A 182 -26.16 -5.80 1.97
C ALA A 182 -26.78 -5.45 0.62
N LYS A 183 -26.51 -6.28 -0.40
CA LYS A 183 -27.13 -6.18 -1.72
C LYS A 183 -28.61 -5.89 -1.50
N PRO A 184 -29.21 -4.83 -2.10
CA PRO A 184 -30.66 -4.68 -2.07
C PRO A 184 -31.23 -6.04 -2.47
N ALA A 185 -32.01 -6.65 -1.59
CA ALA A 185 -32.67 -7.91 -1.89
C ALA A 185 -33.28 -7.73 -3.28
N ALA A 186 -32.91 -8.63 -4.21
CA ALA A 186 -33.58 -8.66 -5.50
C ALA A 186 -35.09 -8.60 -5.20
N PRO A 187 -35.86 -7.73 -5.88
CA PRO A 187 -37.29 -7.63 -5.62
C PRO A 187 -37.82 -9.06 -5.61
N ALA A 188 -38.42 -9.44 -4.47
CA ALA A 188 -38.89 -10.79 -4.25
C ALA A 188 -39.75 -11.15 -5.46
N VAL A 189 -39.27 -12.09 -6.28
CA VAL A 189 -40.08 -12.64 -7.36
C VAL A 189 -41.32 -13.19 -6.64
N PRO A 190 -42.54 -12.72 -6.97
CA PRO A 190 -43.74 -13.22 -6.32
C PRO A 190 -43.71 -14.74 -6.35
N ALA A 191 -43.82 -15.37 -5.19
CA ALA A 191 -43.87 -16.81 -5.08
C ALA A 191 -44.99 -17.31 -6.00
N VAL A 192 -44.63 -17.98 -7.08
CA VAL A 192 -45.59 -18.73 -7.88
C VAL A 192 -46.15 -19.80 -6.93
N PRO A 193 -47.47 -19.86 -6.70
CA PRO A 193 -48.06 -20.84 -5.80
C PRO A 193 -47.63 -22.24 -6.21
N ALA A 194 -46.99 -22.97 -5.30
CA ALA A 194 -46.70 -24.38 -5.50
C ALA A 194 -48.03 -25.14 -5.67
N PRO A 195 -48.17 -26.03 -6.67
CA PRO A 195 -49.34 -26.88 -6.77
C PRO A 195 -49.46 -27.74 -5.51
N ALA A 196 -50.67 -27.79 -4.94
CA ALA A 196 -50.99 -28.54 -3.74
C ALA A 196 -50.68 -30.02 -3.94
N VAL A 197 -49.73 -30.54 -3.17
CA VAL A 197 -49.43 -31.97 -3.12
C VAL A 197 -50.40 -32.63 -2.13
N PRO A 198 -51.12 -33.70 -2.50
CA PRO A 198 -52.01 -34.42 -1.59
C PRO A 198 -51.26 -35.01 -0.39
N ALA A 199 -51.89 -34.93 0.79
CA ALA A 199 -51.34 -35.43 2.05
C ALA A 199 -51.10 -36.94 2.00
N VAL A 200 -49.86 -37.36 2.27
CA VAL A 200 -49.47 -38.76 2.44
C VAL A 200 -49.65 -39.14 3.92
N PRO A 201 -50.25 -40.31 4.25
CA PRO A 201 -50.45 -40.76 5.64
C PRO A 201 -49.14 -40.99 6.41
N ALA A 202 -49.19 -40.72 7.72
CA ALA A 202 -48.07 -40.87 8.65
C ALA A 202 -47.61 -42.33 8.80
N VAL A 203 -46.29 -42.55 8.69
CA VAL A 203 -45.63 -43.84 8.92
C VAL A 203 -45.15 -43.91 10.39
N PRO A 204 -45.33 -45.04 11.11
CA PRO A 204 -44.93 -45.19 12.51
C PRO A 204 -43.42 -45.12 12.76
N ALA A 205 -43.06 -44.67 13.97
CA ALA A 205 -41.69 -44.48 14.46
C ALA A 205 -40.87 -45.78 14.48
N ALA A 206 -39.65 -45.72 13.95
CA ALA A 206 -38.66 -46.79 14.04
C ALA A 206 -37.70 -46.59 15.25
N PRO A 207 -37.13 -47.67 15.82
CA PRO A 207 -36.44 -47.66 17.12
C PRO A 207 -34.98 -47.19 17.05
N ALA A 208 -34.47 -46.69 18.18
CA ALA A 208 -33.09 -46.26 18.39
C ALA A 208 -32.08 -47.42 18.36
N THR A 209 -30.86 -47.16 17.87
CA THR A 209 -29.70 -48.08 17.94
C THR A 209 -28.38 -47.27 17.81
N PRO A 210 -27.21 -47.81 18.23
CA PRO A 210 -26.47 -47.32 19.40
C PRO A 210 -25.13 -46.57 19.13
N ALA A 211 -24.47 -46.27 20.25
CA ALA A 211 -23.29 -45.47 20.50
C ALA A 211 -22.02 -45.65 19.63
N ALA A 212 -21.24 -44.57 19.66
CA ALA A 212 -19.98 -44.29 18.98
C ALA A 212 -18.80 -45.24 19.30
N PRO A 213 -17.87 -45.44 18.35
CA PRO A 213 -16.50 -45.87 18.63
C PRO A 213 -15.53 -44.68 18.82
N ALA A 214 -14.56 -44.90 19.72
CA ALA A 214 -13.53 -43.97 20.18
C ALA A 214 -12.44 -43.63 19.14
N PRO A 215 -11.73 -42.49 19.28
CA PRO A 215 -10.61 -42.12 18.42
C PRO A 215 -9.34 -42.92 18.74
N THR A 216 -8.70 -43.46 17.70
CA THR A 216 -7.36 -44.07 17.78
C THR A 216 -6.24 -43.02 17.83
N PRO A 217 -5.15 -43.25 18.58
CA PRO A 217 -3.98 -42.37 18.61
C PRO A 217 -2.97 -42.75 17.53
N VAL A 218 -2.45 -41.77 16.76
CA VAL A 218 -1.28 -41.98 15.88
C VAL A 218 -0.20 -40.92 16.12
N ILE A 219 0.73 -41.30 17.00
CA ILE A 219 2.19 -41.32 16.86
C ILE A 219 2.87 -40.17 16.08
N SER A 220 3.70 -39.43 16.82
CA SER A 220 4.72 -38.48 16.38
C SER A 220 5.76 -39.07 15.41
N LYS A 221 6.21 -38.30 14.42
CA LYS A 221 7.55 -38.49 13.83
C LYS A 221 8.22 -37.16 13.49
N ALA A 222 9.33 -36.94 14.17
CA ALA A 222 10.34 -35.92 13.91
C ALA A 222 11.05 -36.14 12.56
N ALA A 223 11.47 -35.06 11.91
CA ALA A 223 12.83 -34.90 11.35
C ALA A 223 12.94 -33.56 10.61
N ALA A 224 13.76 -32.66 11.16
CA ALA A 224 14.46 -31.65 10.39
C ALA A 224 15.51 -32.32 9.50
N PRO A 225 15.85 -31.71 8.35
CA PRO A 225 17.27 -31.57 8.05
C PRO A 225 17.65 -30.20 7.47
N ALA A 226 18.72 -29.67 8.07
CA ALA A 226 19.91 -29.03 7.49
C ALA A 226 19.76 -27.99 6.36
N ALA A 227 20.23 -26.79 6.69
CA ALA A 227 20.80 -25.82 5.77
C ALA A 227 22.05 -26.36 5.04
N PRO A 228 22.32 -25.89 3.82
CA PRO A 228 23.68 -25.76 3.30
C PRO A 228 24.13 -24.29 3.27
N ALA A 229 25.43 -24.14 3.46
CA ALA A 229 26.17 -22.90 3.61
C ALA A 229 26.33 -22.08 2.32
N THR A 230 26.64 -20.81 2.55
CA THR A 230 27.28 -19.84 1.65
C THR A 230 28.42 -20.40 0.78
N PRO A 231 28.66 -19.75 -0.37
CA PRO A 231 30.01 -19.39 -0.76
C PRO A 231 30.19 -17.87 -0.70
N ALA A 232 31.22 -17.47 0.04
CA ALA A 232 31.89 -16.19 -0.08
C ALA A 232 32.88 -16.25 -1.25
N GLY A 233 33.11 -15.12 -1.93
CA GLY A 233 34.35 -14.87 -2.66
C GLY A 233 34.17 -14.52 -4.13
N GLY A 234 34.57 -13.29 -4.49
CA GLY A 234 34.72 -12.87 -5.88
C GLY A 234 34.80 -11.36 -6.07
N ALA A 235 35.79 -10.73 -5.44
CA ALA A 235 36.17 -9.35 -5.72
C ALA A 235 37.14 -9.27 -6.92
N ALA A 236 37.15 -8.09 -7.57
CA ALA A 236 38.19 -7.55 -8.44
C ALA A 236 38.21 -8.13 -9.88
N ALA A 237 38.48 -7.39 -10.97
CA ALA A 237 39.02 -6.05 -11.17
C ALA A 237 38.88 -5.63 -12.67
N VAL A 238 39.05 -4.33 -12.94
CA VAL A 238 39.56 -3.64 -14.18
C VAL A 238 38.91 -3.93 -15.56
N ALA A 239 38.89 -3.06 -16.57
CA ALA A 239 39.16 -1.64 -16.80
C ALA A 239 38.75 -1.32 -18.27
N ALA A 240 38.42 -0.05 -18.53
CA ALA A 240 38.75 0.81 -19.70
C ALA A 240 38.49 0.40 -21.18
N ALA A 241 38.09 1.44 -21.95
CA ALA A 241 38.23 1.76 -23.39
C ALA A 241 36.84 2.15 -23.97
N GLU A 242 36.48 3.43 -24.16
CA GLU A 242 36.99 4.45 -25.11
C GLU A 242 36.90 4.02 -26.59
N ALA A 243 35.88 4.56 -27.28
CA ALA A 243 35.86 5.03 -28.66
C ALA A 243 34.57 5.85 -28.88
#